data_AF-A0A7C5MP56-F1
#
_entry.id   AF-A0A7C5MP56-F1
#
_cell.length_a   1.000
_cell.length_b   1.000
_cell.length_c   1.000
_cell.angle_alpha   90.00
_cell.angle_beta   90.00
_cell.angle_gamma   90.00
#
_symmetry.space_group_name_H-M   'P 1'
#
loop_
_entity.id
_entity.type
_entity.pdbx_description
1 polymer ?
#
loop_
_entity_poly.entity_id
_entity_poly.type
_entity_poly.pdbx_seq_one_letter_code
_entity_poly.pdbx_strand_id
1 'polypeptide(L)'
;MELRSYENLLSIARLAPLDNPKRIVFGIEAVNQVGEEAKKLKAKNILVVTDENIEKAGLLDKVKAPLDAEKLKYYVYKIPTAEPTMSSAKAITDHVRKNKYDLVIGVGGGSCMDSAKLAAIMATNKGDVESYCASATKAPEPLTEDALPKILIPTTAGTGSEASNTLVIIDGGYKTWITDAKVLADVAIVDPIMTLTCPPRMTAGSGMDALSHLAEAVMVRKWHPISDAIALKGISLVAQNLRKAYYDGNNLEARWGMSLAAMLGGWVIGFPWVGGPATIGHCIAEALGPKWNVPHGVSCAICLPYAMKYNLPVAPERIRLIGEAMGVETEGLNDYEAAEEAVRAVAELACDVNISLALKDYKVPKDELKDFAEYLVNERQYMYDLKNNNPRTITLESITALMEQMWEGEL
;
A
#
# COMPACT_ATOMS: atom_id res chain seq x y z
N MET A 1 -38.01 8.75 -11.19
CA MET A 1 -36.93 7.75 -11.37
C MET A 1 -35.90 8.03 -10.29
N GLU A 2 -35.69 7.11 -9.35
CA GLU A 2 -34.75 7.35 -8.24
C GLU A 2 -33.31 7.38 -8.76
N LEU A 3 -32.54 8.39 -8.35
CA LEU A 3 -31.15 8.60 -8.78
C LEU A 3 -30.25 7.36 -8.54
N ARG A 4 -30.57 6.53 -7.53
CA ARG A 4 -29.87 5.27 -7.24
C ARG A 4 -29.89 4.27 -8.39
N SER A 5 -30.91 4.30 -9.25
CA SER A 5 -30.99 3.43 -10.44
C SER A 5 -29.88 3.70 -11.46
N TYR A 6 -29.23 4.87 -11.39
CA TYR A 6 -28.10 5.24 -12.24
C TYR A 6 -26.74 4.83 -11.67
N GLU A 7 -26.64 4.41 -10.40
CA GLU A 7 -25.35 4.04 -9.79
C GLU A 7 -24.67 2.86 -10.49
N ASN A 8 -25.47 2.00 -11.13
CA ASN A 8 -24.99 0.88 -11.96
C ASN A 8 -24.75 1.26 -13.44
N LEU A 9 -25.19 2.45 -13.86
CA LEU A 9 -25.12 2.93 -15.25
C LEU A 9 -24.06 4.03 -15.44
N LEU A 10 -23.80 4.82 -14.41
CA LEU A 10 -22.88 5.95 -14.43
C LEU A 10 -22.00 5.88 -13.18
N SER A 11 -20.68 5.71 -13.36
CA SER A 11 -19.71 5.75 -12.26
C SER A 11 -19.81 7.04 -11.44
N ILE A 12 -20.18 8.15 -12.09
CA ILE A 12 -20.40 9.49 -11.52
C ILE A 12 -21.69 9.65 -10.70
N ALA A 13 -22.62 8.69 -10.77
CA ALA A 13 -23.85 8.73 -9.97
C ALA A 13 -23.64 8.17 -8.55
N ARG A 14 -22.47 7.57 -8.26
CA ARG A 14 -22.15 6.99 -6.96
C ARG A 14 -21.71 8.06 -5.96
N LEU A 15 -22.18 7.94 -4.72
CA LEU A 15 -21.60 8.69 -3.60
C LEU A 15 -20.20 8.15 -3.30
N ALA A 16 -19.21 9.04 -3.26
CA ALA A 16 -17.80 8.68 -3.13
C ALA A 16 -17.17 9.41 -1.91
N PRO A 17 -17.30 8.89 -0.67
CA PRO A 17 -16.64 9.45 0.52
C PRO A 17 -15.10 9.36 0.49
N LEU A 18 -14.43 10.50 0.30
CA LEU A 18 -12.96 10.56 0.25
C LEU A 18 -12.38 10.81 1.64
N ASP A 19 -12.08 9.74 2.37
CA ASP A 19 -11.39 9.85 3.66
C ASP A 19 -9.88 10.13 3.43
N ASN A 20 -9.28 10.94 4.31
CA ASN A 20 -7.88 11.36 4.22
C ASN A 20 -7.33 11.65 5.63
N PRO A 21 -6.00 11.64 5.88
CA PRO A 21 -5.47 12.19 7.11
C PRO A 21 -5.94 13.63 7.31
N LYS A 22 -6.21 14.00 8.57
CA LYS A 22 -6.69 15.34 8.92
C LYS A 22 -5.68 16.43 8.53
N ARG A 23 -4.39 16.07 8.52
CA ARG A 23 -3.29 16.95 8.14
C ARG A 23 -2.17 16.16 7.47
N ILE A 24 -1.63 16.72 6.40
CA ILE A 24 -0.42 16.21 5.73
C ILE A 24 0.64 17.31 5.80
N VAL A 25 1.81 16.98 6.33
CA VAL A 25 3.00 17.83 6.33
C VAL A 25 4.00 17.17 5.40
N PHE A 26 4.12 17.71 4.19
CA PHE A 26 4.96 17.13 3.15
C PHE A 26 6.08 18.10 2.79
N GLY A 27 7.32 17.60 2.73
CA GLY A 27 8.46 18.39 2.27
C GLY A 27 9.76 18.06 2.97
N ILE A 28 10.84 18.68 2.49
CA ILE A 28 12.17 18.53 3.08
C ILE A 28 12.16 19.07 4.51
N GLU A 29 12.73 18.30 5.44
CA GLU A 29 12.78 18.61 6.87
C GLU A 29 11.40 18.66 7.56
N ALA A 30 10.35 18.12 6.91
CA ALA A 30 9.02 18.02 7.51
C ALA A 30 9.05 17.24 8.84
N VAL A 31 9.99 16.31 9.04
CA VAL A 31 10.14 15.57 10.31
C VAL A 31 10.36 16.48 11.51
N ASN A 32 10.94 17.68 11.32
CA ASN A 32 11.16 18.66 12.38
C ASN A 32 9.85 19.18 13.00
N GLN A 33 8.73 19.03 12.29
CA GLN A 33 7.40 19.46 12.77
C GLN A 33 6.77 18.49 13.77
N VAL A 34 7.34 17.28 13.97
CA VAL A 34 6.72 16.24 14.82
C VAL A 34 6.44 16.71 16.25
N GLY A 35 7.34 17.51 16.84
CA GLY A 35 7.15 18.07 18.18
C GLY A 35 5.98 19.06 18.25
N GLU A 36 5.89 19.98 17.30
CA GLU A 36 4.83 20.98 17.23
C GLU A 36 3.46 20.31 17.00
N GLU A 37 3.40 19.35 16.08
CA GLU A 37 2.17 18.61 15.77
C GLU A 37 1.72 17.74 16.95
N ALA A 38 2.65 17.09 17.66
CA ALA A 38 2.33 16.35 18.89
C ALA A 38 1.75 17.27 20.00
N LYS A 39 2.26 18.51 20.13
CA LYS A 39 1.68 19.51 21.05
C LYS A 39 0.29 19.98 20.63
N LYS A 40 0.04 20.18 19.34
CA LYS A 40 -1.30 20.52 18.82
C LYS A 40 -2.32 19.43 19.15
N LEU A 41 -1.88 18.17 19.13
CA LEU A 41 -2.67 17.01 19.55
C LEU A 41 -2.77 16.84 21.09
N LYS A 42 -2.19 17.78 21.87
CA LYS A 42 -2.21 17.79 23.35
C LYS A 42 -1.58 16.55 23.98
N ALA A 43 -0.61 15.94 23.30
CA ALA A 43 0.05 14.73 23.77
C ALA A 43 0.85 14.97 25.07
N LYS A 44 0.82 13.99 25.97
CA LYS A 44 1.59 13.98 27.22
C LYS A 44 2.41 12.70 27.40
N ASN A 45 1.93 11.57 26.88
CA ASN A 45 2.63 10.28 26.93
C ASN A 45 2.56 9.63 25.55
N ILE A 46 3.66 9.74 24.82
CA ILE A 46 3.75 9.33 23.42
C ILE A 46 4.32 7.91 23.32
N LEU A 47 3.70 7.04 22.53
CA LEU A 47 4.28 5.78 22.09
C LEU A 47 4.89 5.96 20.70
N VAL A 48 6.21 5.82 20.57
CA VAL A 48 6.91 5.78 19.28
C VAL A 48 7.12 4.33 18.88
N VAL A 49 6.48 3.91 17.79
CA VAL A 49 6.57 2.56 17.21
C VAL A 49 7.53 2.60 16.02
N THR A 50 8.54 1.74 16.03
CA THR A 50 9.62 1.69 15.04
C THR A 50 10.21 0.28 14.99
N ASP A 51 11.21 0.03 14.16
CA ASP A 51 12.03 -1.19 14.19
C ASP A 51 13.52 -0.88 14.47
N GLU A 52 14.31 -1.94 14.60
CA GLU A 52 15.76 -1.86 14.85
C GLU A 52 16.56 -1.31 13.65
N ASN A 53 16.09 -1.49 12.41
CA ASN A 53 16.75 -0.98 11.21
C ASN A 53 16.64 0.55 11.14
N ILE A 54 15.47 1.12 11.49
CA ILE A 54 15.25 2.56 11.52
C ILE A 54 16.13 3.24 12.59
N GLU A 55 16.28 2.60 13.75
CA GLU A 55 17.20 3.10 14.78
C GLU A 55 18.66 3.02 14.33
N LYS A 56 19.10 1.88 13.77
CA LYS A 56 20.46 1.72 13.23
C LYS A 56 20.78 2.69 12.10
N ALA A 57 19.78 3.09 11.32
CA ALA A 57 19.91 4.10 10.27
C ALA A 57 19.98 5.54 10.81
N GLY A 58 19.84 5.76 12.14
CA GLY A 58 19.86 7.08 12.76
C GLY A 58 18.61 7.92 12.48
N LEU A 59 17.58 7.33 11.86
CA LEU A 59 16.34 8.05 11.51
C LEU A 59 15.47 8.31 12.75
N LEU A 60 15.52 7.41 13.74
CA LEU A 60 14.76 7.58 14.97
C LEU A 60 15.16 8.86 15.72
N ASP A 61 16.44 9.25 15.68
CA ASP A 61 16.92 10.43 16.39
C ASP A 61 16.41 11.74 15.75
N LYS A 62 16.11 11.74 14.45
CA LYS A 62 15.44 12.85 13.76
C LYS A 62 14.01 13.07 14.27
N VAL A 63 13.37 12.06 14.84
CA VAL A 63 12.04 12.15 15.46
C VAL A 63 12.14 12.49 16.94
N LYS A 64 13.12 11.92 17.65
CA LYS A 64 13.35 12.21 19.07
C LYS A 64 13.73 13.67 19.31
N ALA A 65 14.64 14.23 18.51
CA ALA A 65 15.16 15.57 18.74
C ALA A 65 14.09 16.67 18.79
N PRO A 66 13.10 16.74 17.86
CA PRO A 66 12.00 17.69 17.98
C PRO A 66 11.05 17.42 19.16
N LEU A 67 10.84 16.15 19.54
CA LEU A 67 10.06 15.81 20.74
C LEU A 67 10.76 16.29 22.02
N ASP A 68 12.08 16.11 22.10
CA ASP A 68 12.92 16.58 23.21
C ASP A 68 12.95 18.10 23.29
N ALA A 69 13.06 18.80 22.14
CA ALA A 69 13.01 20.26 22.07
C ALA A 69 11.69 20.82 22.64
N GLU A 70 10.59 20.12 22.40
CA GLU A 70 9.26 20.44 22.93
C GLU A 70 9.01 19.89 24.35
N LYS A 71 10.01 19.23 24.95
CA LYS A 71 9.95 18.62 26.29
C LYS A 71 8.80 17.61 26.43
N LEU A 72 8.51 16.89 25.35
CA LEU A 72 7.48 15.87 25.32
C LEU A 72 8.02 14.54 25.83
N LYS A 73 7.21 13.85 26.63
CA LYS A 73 7.57 12.53 27.15
C LYS A 73 7.16 11.45 26.17
N TYR A 74 8.11 10.64 25.74
CA TYR A 74 7.88 9.53 24.81
C TYR A 74 8.55 8.23 25.26
N TYR A 75 8.04 7.13 24.71
CA TYR A 75 8.50 5.77 24.93
C TYR A 75 8.67 5.08 23.59
N VAL A 76 9.76 4.33 23.41
CA VAL A 76 10.03 3.62 22.16
C VAL A 76 9.64 2.16 22.30
N TYR A 77 8.81 1.68 21.37
CA TYR A 77 8.48 0.27 21.19
C TYR A 77 9.03 -0.21 19.84
N LYS A 78 9.90 -1.22 19.88
CA LYS A 78 10.51 -1.80 18.68
C LYS A 78 9.75 -3.04 18.27
N ILE A 79 9.19 -3.04 17.07
CA ILE A 79 8.58 -4.21 16.46
C ILE A 79 9.66 -5.12 15.86
N PRO A 80 9.35 -6.40 15.58
CA PRO A 80 10.17 -7.23 14.71
C PRO A 80 10.38 -6.57 13.33
N THR A 81 11.52 -6.81 12.69
CA THR A 81 11.82 -6.25 11.36
C THR A 81 11.09 -6.93 10.19
N ALA A 82 10.34 -8.00 10.47
CA ALA A 82 9.48 -8.68 9.51
C ALA A 82 8.11 -8.00 9.42
N GLU A 83 7.29 -8.41 8.46
CA GLU A 83 5.90 -7.94 8.38
C GLU A 83 5.12 -8.28 9.68
N PRO A 84 4.14 -7.45 10.08
CA PRO A 84 3.40 -7.68 11.32
C PRO A 84 2.65 -9.00 11.27
N THR A 85 2.93 -9.89 12.21
CA THR A 85 2.18 -11.14 12.41
C THR A 85 1.10 -10.96 13.46
N MET A 86 0.11 -11.85 13.50
CA MET A 86 -0.92 -11.86 14.55
C MET A 86 -0.31 -11.93 15.96
N SER A 87 0.82 -12.63 16.12
CA SER A 87 1.54 -12.66 17.40
C SER A 87 2.14 -11.30 17.77
N SER A 88 2.77 -10.58 16.83
CA SER A 88 3.27 -9.22 17.08
C SER A 88 2.13 -8.21 17.31
N ALA A 89 1.00 -8.40 16.62
CA ALA A 89 -0.21 -7.60 16.76
C ALA A 89 -0.81 -7.72 18.16
N LYS A 90 -0.89 -8.93 18.71
CA LYS A 90 -1.27 -9.18 20.11
C LYS A 90 -0.26 -8.59 21.09
N ALA A 91 1.04 -8.73 20.82
CA ALA A 91 2.07 -8.21 21.70
C ALA A 91 2.01 -6.68 21.85
N ILE A 92 1.81 -5.95 20.75
CA ILE A 92 1.68 -4.48 20.81
C ILE A 92 0.33 -4.05 21.40
N THR A 93 -0.74 -4.83 21.18
CA THR A 93 -2.05 -4.64 21.82
C THR A 93 -1.96 -4.77 23.35
N ASP A 94 -1.29 -5.80 23.85
CA ASP A 94 -1.07 -5.97 25.28
C ASP A 94 -0.21 -4.84 25.86
N HIS A 95 0.81 -4.41 25.12
CA HIS A 95 1.68 -3.31 25.52
C HIS A 95 0.90 -2.00 25.65
N VAL A 96 0.11 -1.64 24.64
CA VAL A 96 -0.61 -0.36 24.63
C VAL A 96 -1.72 -0.33 25.68
N ARG A 97 -2.41 -1.45 25.94
CA ARG A 97 -3.47 -1.54 26.97
C ARG A 97 -2.95 -1.47 28.41
N LYS A 98 -1.72 -1.95 28.66
CA LYS A 98 -1.09 -1.91 29.99
C LYS A 98 -0.55 -0.51 30.36
N ASN A 99 -0.36 0.35 29.36
CA ASN A 99 0.25 1.66 29.52
C ASN A 99 -0.78 2.76 29.20
N LYS A 100 -0.49 3.99 29.63
CA LYS A 100 -1.39 5.15 29.41
C LYS A 100 -0.79 6.10 28.38
N TYR A 101 -0.88 5.71 27.11
CA TYR A 101 -0.49 6.57 26.00
C TYR A 101 -1.67 7.44 25.53
N ASP A 102 -1.38 8.63 25.04
CA ASP A 102 -2.36 9.57 24.48
C ASP A 102 -2.03 10.02 23.04
N LEU A 103 -0.91 9.54 22.49
CA LEU A 103 -0.51 9.70 21.10
C LEU A 103 0.34 8.50 20.69
N VAL A 104 0.14 8.00 19.46
CA VAL A 104 1.04 7.03 18.84
C VAL A 104 1.76 7.68 17.65
N ILE A 105 3.08 7.50 17.57
CA ILE A 105 3.90 7.93 16.44
C ILE A 105 4.48 6.69 15.78
N GLY A 106 4.14 6.43 14.52
CA GLY A 106 4.76 5.36 13.72
C GLY A 106 5.88 5.92 12.86
N VAL A 107 7.09 5.36 12.97
CA VAL A 107 8.27 5.77 12.18
C VAL A 107 8.86 4.54 11.50
N GLY A 108 8.84 4.51 10.17
CA GLY A 108 9.40 3.38 9.42
C GLY A 108 8.69 3.11 8.11
N GLY A 109 8.85 1.90 7.58
CA GLY A 109 8.04 1.41 6.46
C GLY A 109 6.63 1.02 6.89
N GLY A 110 5.89 0.39 5.98
CA GLY A 110 4.50 -0.06 6.21
C GLY A 110 4.33 -0.87 7.50
N SER A 111 5.24 -1.79 7.81
CA SER A 111 5.15 -2.63 9.03
C SER A 111 5.14 -1.81 10.33
N CYS A 112 5.98 -0.78 10.42
CA CYS A 112 6.02 0.11 11.59
C CYS A 112 4.75 0.95 11.69
N MET A 113 4.29 1.50 10.56
CA MET A 113 3.09 2.34 10.51
C MET A 113 1.82 1.53 10.80
N ASP A 114 1.69 0.34 10.25
CA ASP A 114 0.56 -0.57 10.49
C ASP A 114 0.51 -1.03 11.94
N SER A 115 1.68 -1.31 12.54
CA SER A 115 1.77 -1.61 13.97
C SER A 115 1.39 -0.40 14.84
N ALA A 116 1.77 0.81 14.45
CA ALA A 116 1.38 2.04 15.13
C ALA A 116 -0.14 2.30 15.04
N LYS A 117 -0.73 2.11 13.86
CA LYS A 117 -2.18 2.18 13.64
C LYS A 117 -2.91 1.19 14.54
N LEU A 118 -2.44 -0.05 14.56
CA LEU A 118 -3.02 -1.10 15.40
C LEU A 118 -2.93 -0.74 16.88
N ALA A 119 -1.77 -0.28 17.35
CA ALA A 119 -1.59 0.13 18.75
C ALA A 119 -2.60 1.22 19.14
N ALA A 120 -2.76 2.24 18.30
CA ALA A 120 -3.70 3.33 18.56
C ALA A 120 -5.17 2.89 18.58
N ILE A 121 -5.56 1.96 17.68
CA ILE A 121 -6.92 1.41 17.64
C ILE A 121 -7.19 0.54 18.87
N MET A 122 -6.27 -0.36 19.19
CA MET A 122 -6.44 -1.35 20.26
C MET A 122 -6.27 -0.78 21.66
N ALA A 123 -5.75 0.44 21.77
CA ALA A 123 -5.73 1.21 23.01
C ALA A 123 -7.13 1.61 23.49
N THR A 124 -8.07 1.83 22.57
CA THR A 124 -9.43 2.33 22.88
C THR A 124 -10.51 1.29 22.57
N ASN A 125 -10.34 0.50 21.52
CA ASN A 125 -11.30 -0.52 21.11
C ASN A 125 -11.07 -1.83 21.87
N LYS A 126 -12.16 -2.39 22.42
CA LYS A 126 -12.17 -3.62 23.23
C LYS A 126 -12.45 -4.84 22.37
N GLY A 127 -11.68 -5.91 22.55
CA GLY A 127 -11.82 -7.14 21.80
C GLY A 127 -10.46 -7.72 21.44
N ASP A 128 -10.48 -8.79 20.67
CA ASP A 128 -9.29 -9.43 20.12
C ASP A 128 -8.97 -8.84 18.75
N VAL A 129 -7.70 -8.83 18.35
CA VAL A 129 -7.28 -8.22 17.07
C VAL A 129 -7.97 -8.90 15.89
N GLU A 130 -8.11 -10.22 15.96
CA GLU A 130 -8.73 -11.05 14.93
C GLU A 130 -10.19 -10.67 14.66
N SER A 131 -10.93 -10.14 15.65
CA SER A 131 -12.35 -9.82 15.46
C SER A 131 -12.56 -8.64 14.52
N TYR A 132 -11.55 -7.79 14.36
CA TYR A 132 -11.56 -6.63 13.47
C TYR A 132 -10.96 -6.90 12.08
N CYS A 133 -10.35 -8.07 11.88
CA CYS A 133 -9.65 -8.39 10.65
C CYS A 133 -10.61 -8.88 9.56
N ALA A 134 -10.29 -8.54 8.29
CA ALA A 134 -11.00 -9.04 7.12
C ALA A 134 -10.97 -10.57 7.04
N SER A 135 -12.09 -11.17 6.66
CA SER A 135 -12.23 -12.62 6.51
C SER A 135 -13.15 -12.97 5.36
N ALA A 136 -12.86 -14.09 4.69
CA ALA A 136 -13.69 -14.64 3.63
C ALA A 136 -15.05 -15.16 4.13
N THR A 137 -15.16 -15.50 5.42
CA THR A 137 -16.33 -16.22 5.96
C THR A 137 -17.13 -15.41 6.98
N LYS A 138 -16.53 -14.39 7.59
CA LYS A 138 -17.17 -13.58 8.64
C LYS A 138 -16.87 -12.10 8.42
N ALA A 139 -17.91 -11.27 8.51
CA ALA A 139 -17.75 -9.82 8.51
C ALA A 139 -16.98 -9.36 9.76
N PRO A 140 -16.01 -8.43 9.64
CA PRO A 140 -15.31 -7.85 10.78
C PRO A 140 -16.27 -7.14 11.75
N GLU A 141 -15.91 -7.14 13.03
CA GLU A 141 -16.57 -6.28 14.02
C GLU A 141 -16.25 -4.80 13.74
N PRO A 142 -17.22 -3.88 13.94
CA PRO A 142 -16.98 -2.47 13.70
C PRO A 142 -16.07 -1.87 14.78
N LEU A 143 -15.22 -0.91 14.39
CA LEU A 143 -14.52 -0.06 15.35
C LEU A 143 -15.50 0.99 15.91
N THR A 144 -15.90 0.83 17.18
CA THR A 144 -16.91 1.67 17.81
C THR A 144 -16.33 2.90 18.51
N GLU A 145 -15.08 2.83 18.97
CA GLU A 145 -14.39 3.93 19.64
C GLU A 145 -13.36 4.57 18.71
N ASP A 146 -13.18 5.89 18.82
CA ASP A 146 -12.08 6.58 18.15
C ASP A 146 -10.72 6.01 18.59
N ALA A 147 -9.82 5.80 17.64
CA ALA A 147 -8.44 5.44 17.94
C ALA A 147 -7.73 6.59 18.69
N LEU A 148 -6.66 6.28 19.43
CA LEU A 148 -5.75 7.33 19.88
C LEU A 148 -5.26 8.16 18.69
N PRO A 149 -4.97 9.47 18.88
CA PRO A 149 -4.33 10.27 17.85
C PRO A 149 -3.05 9.60 17.31
N LYS A 150 -2.78 9.76 16.01
CA LYS A 150 -1.67 9.11 15.32
C LYS A 150 -0.86 10.09 14.46
N ILE A 151 0.46 10.06 14.59
CA ILE A 151 1.39 10.68 13.62
C ILE A 151 2.14 9.56 12.88
N LEU A 152 2.11 9.54 11.56
CA LEU A 152 2.80 8.52 10.75
C LEU A 152 3.90 9.16 9.89
N ILE A 153 5.10 8.58 9.92
CA ILE A 153 6.32 9.10 9.31
C ILE A 153 6.96 8.00 8.47
N PRO A 154 6.74 7.96 7.14
CA PRO A 154 7.28 6.93 6.28
C PRO A 154 8.79 7.10 6.10
N THR A 155 9.51 5.98 6.07
CA THR A 155 10.94 5.91 5.71
C THR A 155 11.19 5.11 4.43
N THR A 156 10.12 4.62 3.81
CA THR A 156 10.12 4.01 2.48
C THR A 156 9.10 4.73 1.60
N ALA A 157 9.33 4.73 0.29
CA ALA A 157 8.41 5.28 -0.68
C ALA A 157 7.71 4.14 -1.42
N GLY A 158 6.66 3.57 -0.80
CA GLY A 158 5.86 2.50 -1.41
C GLY A 158 4.43 2.41 -0.89
N THR A 159 4.28 1.91 0.34
CA THR A 159 2.95 1.52 0.86
C THR A 159 1.96 2.69 0.98
N GLY A 160 2.47 3.91 1.20
CA GLY A 160 1.64 5.08 1.50
C GLY A 160 0.77 4.88 2.74
N SER A 161 1.18 4.01 3.67
CA SER A 161 0.38 3.68 4.85
C SER A 161 0.11 4.91 5.73
N GLU A 162 0.95 5.95 5.68
CA GLU A 162 0.68 7.23 6.32
C GLU A 162 -0.61 7.91 5.85
N ALA A 163 -1.05 7.63 4.61
CA ALA A 163 -2.22 8.21 3.96
C ALA A 163 -3.39 7.23 3.78
N SER A 164 -3.21 5.94 4.08
CA SER A 164 -4.24 4.92 3.89
C SER A 164 -5.06 4.64 5.16
N ASN A 165 -6.31 4.22 4.97
CA ASN A 165 -7.22 3.78 6.03
C ASN A 165 -7.14 2.27 6.32
N THR A 166 -6.05 1.63 5.91
CA THR A 166 -5.84 0.17 6.05
C THR A 166 -4.54 -0.11 6.81
N LEU A 167 -4.53 -1.17 7.60
CA LEU A 167 -3.33 -1.78 8.16
C LEU A 167 -3.36 -3.29 7.89
N VAL A 168 -2.19 -3.90 7.65
CA VAL A 168 -2.07 -5.29 7.22
C VAL A 168 -1.36 -6.14 8.29
N ILE A 169 -1.86 -7.36 8.50
CA ILE A 169 -1.34 -8.35 9.45
C ILE A 169 -1.28 -9.72 8.76
N ILE A 170 -0.25 -10.50 9.06
CA ILE A 170 -0.17 -11.92 8.66
C ILE A 170 -0.78 -12.78 9.77
N ASP A 171 -1.81 -13.55 9.41
CA ASP A 171 -2.43 -14.56 10.26
C ASP A 171 -2.49 -15.91 9.54
N GLY A 172 -2.08 -16.99 10.22
CA GLY A 172 -2.12 -18.35 9.66
C GLY A 172 -1.37 -18.56 8.34
N GLY A 173 -0.39 -17.72 8.00
CA GLY A 173 0.29 -17.77 6.70
C GLY A 173 -0.44 -17.03 5.57
N TYR A 174 -1.36 -16.11 5.91
CA TYR A 174 -2.08 -15.27 4.95
C TYR A 174 -2.13 -13.82 5.44
N LYS A 175 -2.17 -12.87 4.50
CA LYS A 175 -2.41 -11.47 4.83
C LYS A 175 -3.91 -11.25 5.06
N THR A 176 -4.22 -10.56 6.14
CA THR A 176 -5.52 -9.96 6.45
C THR A 176 -5.29 -8.50 6.84
N TRP A 177 -6.35 -7.71 6.99
CA TRP A 177 -6.25 -6.29 7.25
C TRP A 177 -7.43 -5.77 8.07
N ILE A 178 -7.24 -4.58 8.66
CA ILE A 178 -8.31 -3.79 9.25
C ILE A 178 -8.44 -2.52 8.40
N THR A 179 -9.65 -2.23 7.92
CA THR A 179 -9.97 -1.03 7.14
C THR A 179 -11.12 -0.27 7.78
N ASP A 180 -10.88 0.98 8.17
CA ASP A 180 -11.87 1.90 8.72
C ASP A 180 -11.29 3.33 8.67
N ALA A 181 -12.13 4.37 8.53
CA ALA A 181 -11.67 5.76 8.58
C ALA A 181 -10.90 6.08 9.88
N LYS A 182 -11.19 5.39 11.00
CA LYS A 182 -10.46 5.53 12.28
C LYS A 182 -9.02 5.01 12.24
N VAL A 183 -8.64 4.26 11.21
CA VAL A 183 -7.28 3.78 10.95
C VAL A 183 -6.37 4.90 10.40
N LEU A 184 -6.95 5.94 9.76
CA LEU A 184 -6.19 7.05 9.18
C LEU A 184 -5.35 7.80 10.21
N ALA A 185 -4.20 8.29 9.78
CA ALA A 185 -3.40 9.20 10.57
C ALA A 185 -4.16 10.49 10.89
N ASP A 186 -3.93 11.05 12.07
CA ASP A 186 -4.32 12.43 12.33
C ASP A 186 -3.35 13.39 11.65
N VAL A 187 -2.06 13.04 11.64
CA VAL A 187 -1.01 13.76 10.91
C VAL A 187 -0.11 12.78 10.16
N ALA A 188 -0.02 12.91 8.84
CA ALA A 188 1.02 12.27 8.05
C ALA A 188 2.18 13.27 7.87
N ILE A 189 3.40 12.91 8.29
CA ILE A 189 4.60 13.72 8.09
C ILE A 189 5.50 13.02 7.09
N VAL A 190 5.49 13.49 5.85
CA VAL A 190 6.22 12.88 4.73
C VAL A 190 7.44 13.73 4.41
N ASP A 191 8.59 13.29 4.91
CA ASP A 191 9.89 13.94 4.68
C ASP A 191 10.76 13.07 3.77
N PRO A 192 11.04 13.50 2.53
CA PRO A 192 11.89 12.74 1.60
C PRO A 192 13.28 12.40 2.14
N ILE A 193 13.84 13.20 3.06
CA ILE A 193 15.13 12.91 3.71
C ILE A 193 15.08 11.59 4.47
N MET A 194 13.92 11.22 5.03
CA MET A 194 13.72 9.98 5.79
C MET A 194 13.81 8.72 4.91
N THR A 195 13.87 8.88 3.59
CA THR A 195 13.99 7.79 2.61
C THR A 195 15.38 7.63 2.02
N LEU A 196 16.32 8.55 2.28
CA LEU A 196 17.67 8.52 1.69
C LEU A 196 18.46 7.27 2.09
N THR A 197 18.25 6.77 3.31
CA THR A 197 18.90 5.55 3.80
C THR A 197 18.24 4.27 3.30
N CYS A 198 17.16 4.36 2.51
CA CYS A 198 16.44 3.20 1.98
C CYS A 198 17.31 2.49 0.92
N PRO A 199 17.68 1.20 1.12
CA PRO A 199 18.56 0.49 0.19
C PRO A 199 17.96 0.36 -1.22
N PRO A 200 18.78 0.19 -2.29
CA PRO A 200 18.29 0.09 -3.66
C PRO A 200 17.23 -1.02 -3.85
N ARG A 201 17.45 -2.21 -3.30
CA ARG A 201 16.49 -3.32 -3.40
C ARG A 201 15.13 -2.99 -2.75
N MET A 202 15.14 -2.30 -1.61
CA MET A 202 13.91 -1.86 -0.97
C MET A 202 13.24 -0.73 -1.76
N THR A 203 14.04 0.17 -2.35
CA THR A 203 13.57 1.26 -3.20
C THR A 203 12.88 0.75 -4.46
N ALA A 204 13.46 -0.28 -5.10
CA ALA A 204 12.86 -0.96 -6.25
C ALA A 204 11.49 -1.56 -5.90
N GLY A 205 11.45 -2.42 -4.87
CA GLY A 205 10.21 -3.07 -4.45
C GLY A 205 9.15 -2.07 -3.99
N SER A 206 9.52 -1.11 -3.14
CA SER A 206 8.56 -0.11 -2.65
C SER A 206 8.08 0.81 -3.76
N GLY A 207 8.94 1.23 -4.70
CA GLY A 207 8.52 2.05 -5.82
C GLY A 207 7.55 1.35 -6.77
N MET A 208 7.76 0.05 -7.00
CA MET A 208 6.83 -0.77 -7.78
C MET A 208 5.53 -1.04 -7.02
N ASP A 209 5.57 -1.19 -5.70
CA ASP A 209 4.37 -1.25 -4.85
C ASP A 209 3.50 0.02 -5.01
N ALA A 210 4.13 1.20 -4.92
CA ALA A 210 3.44 2.46 -5.19
C ALA A 210 2.83 2.49 -6.60
N LEU A 211 3.57 2.03 -7.62
CA LEU A 211 3.05 1.95 -8.99
C LEU A 211 1.83 1.04 -9.08
N SER A 212 1.88 -0.14 -8.46
CA SER A 212 0.77 -1.08 -8.46
C SER A 212 -0.47 -0.48 -7.80
N HIS A 213 -0.34 0.19 -6.65
CA HIS A 213 -1.45 0.90 -6.02
C HIS A 213 -2.14 1.88 -6.96
N LEU A 214 -1.34 2.70 -7.67
CA LEU A 214 -1.85 3.73 -8.56
C LEU A 214 -2.45 3.14 -9.85
N ALA A 215 -1.75 2.20 -10.49
CA ALA A 215 -2.18 1.57 -11.74
C ALA A 215 -3.45 0.73 -11.55
N GLU A 216 -3.53 -0.04 -10.47
CA GLU A 216 -4.73 -0.83 -10.18
C GLU A 216 -5.93 0.04 -9.80
N ALA A 217 -5.71 1.21 -9.17
CA ALA A 217 -6.76 2.19 -8.96
C ALA A 217 -7.31 2.81 -10.25
N VAL A 218 -6.48 2.95 -11.30
CA VAL A 218 -6.94 3.38 -12.64
C VAL A 218 -7.75 2.27 -13.31
N MET A 219 -7.36 1.01 -13.14
CA MET A 219 -8.02 -0.12 -13.78
C MET A 219 -9.33 -0.54 -13.12
N VAL A 220 -9.50 -0.34 -11.80
CA VAL A 220 -10.64 -0.87 -11.04
C VAL A 220 -11.99 -0.53 -11.68
N ARG A 221 -12.93 -1.49 -11.68
CA ARG A 221 -14.29 -1.30 -12.24
C ARG A 221 -15.03 -0.12 -11.59
N LYS A 222 -14.72 0.16 -10.33
CA LYS A 222 -15.32 1.23 -9.55
C LYS A 222 -14.53 2.55 -9.58
N TRP A 223 -13.72 2.79 -10.63
CA TRP A 223 -12.93 4.02 -10.77
C TRP A 223 -13.78 5.31 -10.66
N HIS A 224 -13.11 6.41 -10.32
CA HIS A 224 -13.69 7.74 -10.21
C HIS A 224 -12.71 8.82 -10.75
N PRO A 225 -13.16 9.91 -11.40
CA PRO A 225 -12.24 10.93 -11.92
C PRO A 225 -11.27 11.52 -10.89
N ILE A 226 -11.69 11.62 -9.62
CA ILE A 226 -10.82 12.09 -8.52
C ILE A 226 -9.71 11.08 -8.24
N SER A 227 -10.02 9.77 -8.20
CA SER A 227 -8.99 8.74 -8.01
C SER A 227 -8.04 8.71 -9.20
N ASP A 228 -8.56 8.87 -10.42
CA ASP A 228 -7.74 8.92 -11.64
C ASP A 228 -6.75 10.09 -11.63
N ALA A 229 -7.19 11.29 -11.25
CA ALA A 229 -6.33 12.47 -11.18
C ALA A 229 -5.14 12.27 -10.22
N ILE A 230 -5.41 11.64 -9.07
CA ILE A 230 -4.39 11.27 -8.07
C ILE A 230 -3.48 10.17 -8.62
N ALA A 231 -4.08 9.11 -9.14
CA ALA A 231 -3.37 7.92 -9.61
C ALA A 231 -2.43 8.22 -10.79
N LEU A 232 -2.93 8.90 -11.82
CA LEU A 232 -2.16 9.25 -13.01
C LEU A 232 -1.00 10.20 -12.67
N LYS A 233 -1.21 11.15 -11.74
CA LYS A 233 -0.11 11.99 -11.26
C LYS A 233 0.96 11.17 -10.53
N GLY A 234 0.54 10.23 -9.67
CA GLY A 234 1.46 9.31 -9.01
C GLY A 234 2.24 8.45 -10.00
N ILE A 235 1.58 7.87 -11.01
CA ILE A 235 2.21 7.02 -12.05
C ILE A 235 3.31 7.80 -12.77
N SER A 236 2.99 9.03 -13.17
CA SER A 236 3.96 9.95 -13.80
C SER A 236 5.17 10.22 -12.92
N LEU A 237 4.95 10.44 -11.61
CA LEU A 237 6.04 10.62 -10.65
C LEU A 237 6.89 9.35 -10.50
N VAL A 238 6.30 8.16 -10.45
CA VAL A 238 7.06 6.91 -10.39
C VAL A 238 7.93 6.75 -11.64
N ALA A 239 7.34 6.90 -12.83
CA ALA A 239 8.05 6.73 -14.10
C ALA A 239 9.25 7.68 -14.23
N GLN A 240 9.12 8.91 -13.76
CA GLN A 240 10.16 9.94 -13.82
C GLN A 240 11.29 9.75 -12.79
N ASN A 241 11.03 9.06 -11.68
CA ASN A 241 11.90 9.13 -10.50
C ASN A 241 12.40 7.77 -10.00
N LEU A 242 11.69 6.66 -10.21
CA LEU A 242 12.06 5.38 -9.61
C LEU A 242 13.46 4.90 -10.04
N ARG A 243 13.74 4.94 -11.35
CA ARG A 243 15.07 4.59 -11.89
C ARG A 243 16.17 5.45 -11.26
N LYS A 244 15.94 6.76 -11.14
CA LYS A 244 16.90 7.71 -10.56
C LYS A 244 17.15 7.41 -9.08
N ALA A 245 16.08 7.19 -8.30
CA ALA A 245 16.18 6.86 -6.87
C ALA A 245 16.82 5.48 -6.62
N TYR A 246 16.66 4.54 -7.56
CA TYR A 246 17.27 3.22 -7.49
C TYR A 246 18.79 3.27 -7.75
N TYR A 247 19.21 3.91 -8.84
CA TYR A 247 20.62 3.99 -9.24
C TYR A 247 21.42 5.04 -8.44
N ASP A 248 20.76 6.08 -7.94
CA ASP A 248 21.33 7.07 -7.03
C ASP A 248 20.39 7.32 -5.84
N GLY A 249 20.61 6.54 -4.77
CA GLY A 249 19.83 6.64 -3.54
C GLY A 249 19.92 7.99 -2.82
N ASN A 250 20.89 8.83 -3.17
CA ASN A 250 21.06 10.18 -2.61
C ASN A 250 20.42 11.27 -3.48
N ASN A 251 19.82 10.92 -4.63
CA ASN A 251 19.12 11.86 -5.49
C ASN A 251 17.85 12.37 -4.79
N LEU A 252 17.97 13.52 -4.12
CA LEU A 252 16.89 14.06 -3.29
C LEU A 252 15.64 14.41 -4.09
N GLU A 253 15.77 14.87 -5.34
CA GLU A 253 14.64 15.16 -6.21
C GLU A 253 13.87 13.87 -6.55
N ALA A 254 14.60 12.80 -6.88
CA ALA A 254 14.00 11.50 -7.14
C ALA A 254 13.32 10.93 -5.88
N ARG A 255 13.95 11.06 -4.71
CA ARG A 255 13.33 10.68 -3.43
C ARG A 255 12.07 11.48 -3.14
N TRP A 256 12.09 12.79 -3.38
CA TRP A 256 10.93 13.66 -3.24
C TRP A 256 9.77 13.20 -4.14
N GLY A 257 10.05 12.94 -5.42
CA GLY A 257 9.05 12.47 -6.37
C GLY A 257 8.46 11.11 -5.99
N MET A 258 9.30 10.18 -5.54
CA MET A 258 8.86 8.86 -5.08
C MET A 258 8.06 8.94 -3.77
N SER A 259 8.45 9.77 -2.80
CA SER A 259 7.69 9.98 -1.57
C SER A 259 6.30 10.54 -1.86
N LEU A 260 6.19 11.50 -2.79
CA LEU A 260 4.89 12.01 -3.21
C LEU A 260 4.06 10.92 -3.91
N ALA A 261 4.66 10.16 -4.83
CA ALA A 261 3.98 9.08 -5.54
C ALA A 261 3.42 8.01 -4.58
N ALA A 262 4.22 7.58 -3.59
CA ALA A 262 3.82 6.61 -2.59
C ALA A 262 2.66 7.12 -1.72
N MET A 263 2.73 8.37 -1.26
CA MET A 263 1.65 8.98 -0.47
C MET A 263 0.34 9.06 -1.29
N LEU A 264 0.41 9.45 -2.57
CA LEU A 264 -0.74 9.45 -3.47
C LEU A 264 -1.30 8.03 -3.70
N GLY A 265 -0.42 7.02 -3.80
CA GLY A 265 -0.78 5.61 -3.89
C GLY A 265 -1.55 5.13 -2.66
N GLY A 266 -1.03 5.40 -1.46
CA GLY A 266 -1.70 5.10 -0.20
C GLY A 266 -3.04 5.82 -0.02
N TRP A 267 -3.13 7.06 -0.51
CA TRP A 267 -4.38 7.82 -0.47
C TRP A 267 -5.44 7.21 -1.38
N VAL A 268 -5.09 6.87 -2.64
CA VAL A 268 -6.07 6.37 -3.60
C VAL A 268 -6.62 4.99 -3.23
N ILE A 269 -5.79 4.11 -2.67
CA ILE A 269 -6.24 2.79 -2.18
C ILE A 269 -7.07 2.90 -0.90
N GLY A 270 -7.00 4.03 -0.19
CA GLY A 270 -7.82 4.31 0.98
C GLY A 270 -9.29 4.61 0.63
N PHE A 271 -9.62 4.84 -0.64
CA PHE A 271 -10.99 5.14 -1.04
C PHE A 271 -11.89 3.89 -0.97
N PRO A 272 -13.00 3.91 -0.21
CA PRO A 272 -13.84 2.74 0.02
C PRO A 272 -14.37 2.04 -1.25
N TRP A 273 -14.59 2.77 -2.34
CA TRP A 273 -15.05 2.20 -3.63
C TRP A 273 -13.92 1.74 -4.54
N VAL A 274 -12.70 2.26 -4.36
CA VAL A 274 -11.51 1.68 -5.01
C VAL A 274 -11.23 0.31 -4.39
N GLY A 275 -11.73 0.07 -3.17
CA GLY A 275 -11.77 -1.23 -2.52
C GLY A 275 -10.37 -1.69 -2.19
N GLY A 276 -9.70 -0.98 -1.28
CA GLY A 276 -8.31 -1.28 -0.96
C GLY A 276 -8.09 -2.78 -0.67
N PRO A 277 -6.99 -3.40 -1.12
CA PRO A 277 -6.12 -3.08 -2.25
C PRO A 277 -6.56 -3.87 -3.50
N ALA A 278 -6.79 -3.16 -4.59
CA ALA A 278 -6.40 -3.59 -5.92
C ALA A 278 -7.11 -4.80 -6.57
N THR A 279 -6.87 -4.85 -7.87
CA THR A 279 -7.40 -5.83 -8.82
C THR A 279 -6.73 -7.20 -8.57
N ILE A 280 -6.79 -8.10 -9.54
CA ILE A 280 -6.14 -9.42 -9.42
C ILE A 280 -4.63 -9.32 -9.11
N GLY A 281 -3.97 -8.21 -9.44
CA GLY A 281 -2.56 -7.93 -9.17
C GLY A 281 -2.20 -8.02 -7.68
N HIS A 282 -2.75 -7.15 -6.83
CA HIS A 282 -2.47 -7.22 -5.39
C HIS A 282 -2.99 -8.50 -4.74
N CYS A 283 -4.15 -9.00 -5.19
CA CYS A 283 -4.71 -10.25 -4.67
C CYS A 283 -3.70 -11.39 -4.76
N ILE A 284 -3.03 -11.52 -5.91
CA ILE A 284 -1.92 -12.47 -6.08
C ILE A 284 -0.70 -12.02 -5.26
N ALA A 285 -0.29 -10.76 -5.36
CA ALA A 285 0.95 -10.28 -4.75
C ALA A 285 1.01 -10.47 -3.22
N GLU A 286 -0.09 -10.20 -2.51
CA GLU A 286 -0.19 -10.42 -1.07
C GLU A 286 -0.26 -11.90 -0.68
N ALA A 287 -0.54 -12.80 -1.63
CA ALA A 287 -0.56 -14.24 -1.41
C ALA A 287 0.82 -14.87 -1.62
N LEU A 288 1.66 -14.29 -2.49
CA LEU A 288 3.01 -14.79 -2.78
C LEU A 288 3.93 -14.70 -1.55
N GLY A 289 3.88 -13.59 -0.81
CA GLY A 289 4.79 -13.34 0.32
C GLY A 289 4.64 -14.35 1.45
N PRO A 290 3.44 -14.50 2.04
CA PRO A 290 3.22 -15.47 3.12
C PRO A 290 3.48 -16.93 2.72
N LYS A 291 3.22 -17.31 1.45
CA LYS A 291 3.38 -18.69 0.97
C LYS A 291 4.82 -19.04 0.59
N TRP A 292 5.52 -18.14 -0.10
CA TRP A 292 6.84 -18.41 -0.70
C TRP A 292 7.94 -17.40 -0.32
N ASN A 293 7.68 -16.52 0.66
CA ASN A 293 8.62 -15.49 1.15
C ASN A 293 9.10 -14.51 0.07
N VAL A 294 8.28 -14.27 -0.96
CA VAL A 294 8.54 -13.22 -1.95
C VAL A 294 8.22 -11.85 -1.32
N PRO A 295 9.17 -10.89 -1.25
CA PRO A 295 8.90 -9.59 -0.63
C PRO A 295 7.72 -8.87 -1.31
N HIS A 296 6.83 -8.27 -0.53
CA HIS A 296 5.56 -7.73 -1.04
C HIS A 296 5.71 -6.80 -2.26
N GLY A 297 6.60 -5.80 -2.20
CA GLY A 297 6.80 -4.90 -3.33
C GLY A 297 7.39 -5.57 -4.59
N VAL A 298 8.16 -6.65 -4.41
CA VAL A 298 8.62 -7.49 -5.53
C VAL A 298 7.45 -8.29 -6.09
N SER A 299 6.59 -8.85 -5.24
CA SER A 299 5.35 -9.49 -5.67
C SER A 299 4.46 -8.52 -6.46
N CYS A 300 4.29 -7.28 -6.00
CA CYS A 300 3.54 -6.24 -6.70
C CYS A 300 4.14 -5.92 -8.07
N ALA A 301 5.48 -5.79 -8.15
CA ALA A 301 6.21 -5.55 -9.39
C ALA A 301 6.02 -6.69 -10.41
N ILE A 302 6.05 -7.94 -9.95
CA ILE A 302 5.81 -9.12 -10.80
C ILE A 302 4.37 -9.09 -11.27
N CYS A 303 3.39 -9.00 -10.36
CA CYS A 303 1.98 -9.19 -10.67
C CYS A 303 1.39 -8.10 -11.56
N LEU A 304 1.85 -6.85 -11.45
CA LEU A 304 1.23 -5.71 -12.13
C LEU A 304 1.15 -5.84 -13.66
N PRO A 305 2.24 -6.08 -14.40
CA PRO A 305 2.18 -6.16 -15.86
C PRO A 305 1.31 -7.35 -16.33
N TYR A 306 1.32 -8.48 -15.61
CA TYR A 306 0.42 -9.60 -15.91
C TYR A 306 -1.05 -9.28 -15.62
N ALA A 307 -1.34 -8.56 -14.53
CA ALA A 307 -2.69 -8.11 -14.21
C ALA A 307 -3.22 -7.10 -15.25
N MET A 308 -2.37 -6.20 -15.73
CA MET A 308 -2.69 -5.30 -16.84
C MET A 308 -3.00 -6.10 -18.11
N LYS A 309 -2.12 -7.02 -18.54
CA LYS A 309 -2.35 -7.89 -19.69
C LYS A 309 -3.63 -8.72 -19.57
N TYR A 310 -3.90 -9.26 -18.38
CA TYR A 310 -5.10 -10.04 -18.10
C TYR A 310 -6.38 -9.22 -18.31
N ASN A 311 -6.37 -7.96 -17.85
CA ASN A 311 -7.51 -7.05 -17.94
C ASN A 311 -7.59 -6.29 -19.28
N LEU A 312 -6.53 -6.27 -20.07
CA LEU A 312 -6.44 -5.57 -21.35
C LEU A 312 -7.61 -5.83 -22.31
N PRO A 313 -8.12 -7.07 -22.50
CA PRO A 313 -9.23 -7.31 -23.41
C PRO A 313 -10.55 -6.59 -23.06
N VAL A 314 -10.71 -6.09 -21.83
CA VAL A 314 -11.96 -5.48 -21.35
C VAL A 314 -11.80 -4.05 -20.83
N ALA A 315 -10.57 -3.56 -20.72
CA ALA A 315 -10.29 -2.19 -20.24
C ALA A 315 -9.08 -1.54 -20.97
N PRO A 316 -8.93 -1.69 -22.30
CA PRO A 316 -7.77 -1.16 -23.02
C PRO A 316 -7.65 0.37 -22.88
N GLU A 317 -8.77 1.09 -22.90
CA GLU A 317 -8.84 2.54 -22.77
C GLU A 317 -8.35 3.02 -21.39
N ARG A 318 -8.53 2.21 -20.34
CA ARG A 318 -8.06 2.51 -18.99
C ARG A 318 -6.56 2.26 -18.86
N ILE A 319 -6.08 1.17 -19.46
CA ILE A 319 -4.65 0.79 -19.43
C ILE A 319 -3.82 1.76 -20.28
N ARG A 320 -4.37 2.27 -21.39
CA ARG A 320 -3.78 3.36 -22.17
C ARG A 320 -3.38 4.55 -21.29
N LEU A 321 -4.27 4.99 -20.40
CA LEU A 321 -4.01 6.14 -19.50
C LEU A 321 -2.79 5.91 -18.61
N ILE A 322 -2.54 4.66 -18.20
CA ILE A 322 -1.36 4.29 -17.42
C ILE A 322 -0.09 4.50 -18.26
N GLY A 323 -0.09 4.01 -19.51
CA GLY A 323 1.03 4.21 -20.44
C GLY A 323 1.31 5.70 -20.69
N GLU A 324 0.28 6.48 -20.98
CA GLU A 324 0.40 7.93 -21.21
C GLU A 324 0.98 8.64 -19.96
N ALA A 325 0.51 8.29 -18.77
CA ALA A 325 1.05 8.84 -17.52
C ALA A 325 2.51 8.45 -17.29
N MET A 326 2.93 7.25 -17.74
CA MET A 326 4.33 6.82 -17.72
C MET A 326 5.20 7.50 -18.78
N GLY A 327 4.61 8.24 -19.72
CA GLY A 327 5.30 8.91 -20.82
C GLY A 327 5.47 8.05 -22.07
N VAL A 328 4.66 7.00 -22.25
CA VAL A 328 4.57 6.23 -23.49
C VAL A 328 3.92 7.11 -24.55
N GLU A 329 4.51 7.17 -25.75
CA GLU A 329 3.91 7.87 -26.90
C GLU A 329 2.76 7.03 -27.46
N THR A 330 1.55 7.57 -27.44
CA THR A 330 0.32 6.89 -27.87
C THR A 330 -0.35 7.57 -29.07
N GLU A 331 0.23 8.64 -29.59
CA GLU A 331 -0.28 9.30 -30.80
C GLU A 331 -0.30 8.32 -31.98
N GLY A 332 -1.45 8.21 -32.63
CA GLY A 332 -1.67 7.29 -33.76
C GLY A 332 -1.96 5.84 -33.38
N LEU A 333 -1.81 5.45 -32.10
CA LEU A 333 -2.19 4.12 -31.62
C LEU A 333 -3.67 4.05 -31.23
N ASN A 334 -4.30 2.92 -31.54
CA ASN A 334 -5.60 2.60 -30.95
C ASN A 334 -5.44 2.17 -29.47
N ASP A 335 -6.55 2.09 -28.74
CA ASP A 335 -6.51 1.81 -27.29
C ASP A 335 -5.86 0.47 -26.94
N TYR A 336 -6.02 -0.55 -27.79
CA TYR A 336 -5.43 -1.87 -27.58
C TYR A 336 -3.91 -1.83 -27.75
N GLU A 337 -3.44 -1.21 -28.84
CA GLU A 337 -2.00 -1.03 -29.12
C GLU A 337 -1.33 -0.19 -28.02
N ALA A 338 -1.96 0.92 -27.62
CA ALA A 338 -1.45 1.77 -26.55
C ALA A 338 -1.42 1.05 -25.19
N ALA A 339 -2.41 0.19 -24.91
CA ALA A 339 -2.43 -0.64 -23.71
C ALA A 339 -1.32 -1.71 -23.71
N GLU A 340 -0.99 -2.30 -24.86
CA GLU A 340 0.15 -3.22 -24.98
C GLU A 340 1.48 -2.51 -24.68
N GLU A 341 1.69 -1.31 -25.21
CA GLU A 341 2.87 -0.51 -24.90
C GLU A 341 2.94 -0.13 -23.41
N ALA A 342 1.80 0.17 -22.77
CA ALA A 342 1.73 0.42 -21.34
C ALA A 342 2.17 -0.81 -20.51
N VAL A 343 1.71 -2.02 -20.89
CA VAL A 343 2.14 -3.28 -20.26
C VAL A 343 3.65 -3.46 -20.37
N ARG A 344 4.22 -3.22 -21.56
CA ARG A 344 5.67 -3.31 -21.79
C ARG A 344 6.43 -2.29 -20.95
N ALA A 345 5.99 -1.04 -20.91
CA ALA A 345 6.65 0.01 -20.12
C ALA A 345 6.72 -0.30 -18.62
N VAL A 346 5.66 -0.91 -18.06
CA VAL A 346 5.64 -1.39 -16.67
C VAL A 346 6.62 -2.54 -16.46
N ALA A 347 6.64 -3.51 -17.37
CA ALA A 347 7.56 -4.64 -17.33
C ALA A 347 9.03 -4.20 -17.42
N GLU A 348 9.33 -3.28 -18.34
CA GLU A 348 10.67 -2.69 -18.52
C GLU A 348 11.11 -1.93 -17.26
N LEU A 349 10.21 -1.14 -16.65
CA LEU A 349 10.53 -0.44 -15.41
C LEU A 349 10.90 -1.42 -14.28
N ALA A 350 10.19 -2.54 -14.13
CA ALA A 350 10.52 -3.57 -13.15
C ALA A 350 11.92 -4.18 -13.42
N CYS A 351 12.21 -4.52 -14.68
CA CYS A 351 13.50 -5.05 -15.09
C CYS A 351 14.65 -4.04 -14.85
N ASP A 352 14.43 -2.76 -15.16
CA ASP A 352 15.42 -1.69 -14.98
C ASP A 352 15.81 -1.48 -13.50
N VAL A 353 14.90 -1.80 -12.56
CA VAL A 353 15.21 -1.78 -11.12
C VAL A 353 15.59 -3.16 -10.57
N ASN A 354 16.01 -4.06 -11.47
CA ASN A 354 16.54 -5.40 -11.18
C ASN A 354 15.53 -6.32 -10.48
N ILE A 355 14.28 -6.32 -10.95
CA ILE A 355 13.23 -7.26 -10.56
C ILE A 355 12.94 -8.17 -11.76
N SER A 356 13.08 -9.49 -11.56
CA SER A 356 12.63 -10.47 -12.56
C SER A 356 11.11 -10.58 -12.50
N LEU A 357 10.48 -10.81 -13.65
CA LEU A 357 9.04 -11.03 -13.77
C LEU A 357 8.66 -12.51 -13.73
N ALA A 358 9.63 -13.43 -13.69
CA ALA A 358 9.39 -14.86 -13.67
C ALA A 358 9.36 -15.39 -12.23
N LEU A 359 8.26 -16.02 -11.80
CA LEU A 359 8.16 -16.57 -10.43
C LEU A 359 9.19 -17.68 -10.17
N LYS A 360 9.65 -18.40 -11.20
CA LYS A 360 10.70 -19.42 -11.07
C LYS A 360 12.02 -18.87 -10.51
N ASP A 361 12.32 -17.60 -10.77
CA ASP A 361 13.52 -16.94 -10.24
C ASP A 361 13.43 -16.66 -8.73
N TYR A 362 12.23 -16.75 -8.16
CA TYR A 362 11.93 -16.59 -6.74
C TYR A 362 11.69 -17.92 -6.02
N LYS A 363 12.08 -19.05 -6.64
CA LYS A 363 11.94 -20.41 -6.08
C LYS A 363 10.48 -20.81 -5.83
N VAL A 364 9.55 -20.26 -6.60
CA VAL A 364 8.15 -20.70 -6.58
C VAL A 364 8.04 -22.07 -7.27
N PRO A 365 7.55 -23.11 -6.57
CA PRO A 365 7.41 -24.46 -7.14
C PRO A 365 6.28 -24.52 -8.18
N LYS A 366 6.58 -25.05 -9.37
CA LYS A 366 5.63 -25.13 -10.50
C LYS A 366 4.42 -26.00 -10.20
N ASP A 367 4.64 -27.08 -9.43
CA ASP A 367 3.63 -28.05 -9.05
C ASP A 367 2.59 -27.52 -8.05
N GLU A 368 2.89 -26.43 -7.32
CA GLU A 368 1.93 -25.78 -6.43
C GLU A 368 1.04 -24.71 -7.10
N LEU A 369 1.30 -24.36 -8.37
CA LEU A 369 0.59 -23.26 -9.05
C LEU A 369 -0.91 -23.52 -9.17
N LYS A 370 -1.30 -24.77 -9.41
CA LYS A 370 -2.71 -25.16 -9.54
C LYS A 370 -3.45 -24.97 -8.22
N ASP A 371 -2.92 -25.51 -7.12
CA ASP A 371 -3.52 -25.36 -5.79
C ASP A 371 -3.58 -23.90 -5.36
N PHE A 372 -2.57 -23.10 -5.75
CA PHE A 372 -2.57 -21.67 -5.50
C PHE A 372 -3.65 -20.93 -6.31
N ALA A 373 -3.85 -21.27 -7.58
CA ALA A 373 -4.94 -20.73 -8.40
C ALA A 373 -6.32 -21.10 -7.82
N GLU A 374 -6.49 -22.33 -7.34
CA GLU A 374 -7.70 -22.77 -6.64
C GLU A 374 -7.94 -21.95 -5.36
N TYR A 375 -6.91 -21.72 -4.55
CA TYR A 375 -7.00 -20.85 -3.37
C TYR A 375 -7.40 -19.40 -3.72
N LEU A 376 -6.78 -18.82 -4.75
CA LEU A 376 -7.09 -17.45 -5.20
C LEU A 376 -8.57 -17.33 -5.62
N VAL A 377 -9.07 -18.30 -6.38
CA VAL A 377 -10.44 -18.30 -6.92
C VAL A 377 -11.47 -18.75 -5.89
N ASN A 378 -11.17 -19.72 -5.03
CA ASN A 378 -12.19 -20.28 -4.13
C ASN A 378 -12.26 -19.54 -2.78
N GLU A 379 -11.23 -18.78 -2.42
CA GLU A 379 -11.17 -18.13 -1.11
C GLU A 379 -10.79 -16.65 -1.23
N ARG A 380 -9.59 -16.37 -1.78
CA ARG A 380 -9.01 -15.03 -1.66
C ARG A 380 -9.77 -13.95 -2.42
N GLN A 381 -10.34 -14.28 -3.58
CA GLN A 381 -11.11 -13.32 -4.37
C GLN A 381 -12.27 -12.68 -3.61
N TYR A 382 -12.84 -13.39 -2.62
CA TYR A 382 -13.96 -12.90 -1.84
C TYR A 382 -13.53 -11.84 -0.82
N MET A 383 -12.33 -11.97 -0.25
CA MET A 383 -11.76 -10.93 0.62
C MET A 383 -11.52 -9.62 -0.13
N TYR A 384 -11.16 -9.71 -1.41
CA TYR A 384 -10.87 -8.58 -2.29
C TYR A 384 -12.08 -8.05 -3.08
N ASP A 385 -13.23 -8.72 -2.96
CA ASP A 385 -14.42 -8.44 -3.77
C ASP A 385 -14.11 -8.34 -5.29
N LEU A 386 -13.24 -9.22 -5.80
CA LEU A 386 -12.74 -9.13 -7.18
C LEU A 386 -13.87 -9.23 -8.22
N LYS A 387 -14.97 -9.90 -7.88
CA LYS A 387 -16.17 -9.96 -8.72
C LYS A 387 -16.71 -8.56 -9.07
N ASN A 388 -16.64 -7.63 -8.13
CA ASN A 388 -17.13 -6.27 -8.29
C ASN A 388 -16.02 -5.25 -8.61
N ASN A 389 -14.77 -5.55 -8.26
CA ASN A 389 -13.65 -4.62 -8.37
C ASN A 389 -12.76 -4.90 -9.59
N ASN A 390 -12.44 -6.15 -9.90
CA ASN A 390 -11.59 -6.49 -11.05
C ASN A 390 -12.35 -6.27 -12.37
N PRO A 391 -11.74 -5.63 -13.39
CA PRO A 391 -12.42 -5.39 -14.67
C PRO A 391 -12.92 -6.65 -15.36
N ARG A 392 -12.05 -7.65 -15.44
CA ARG A 392 -12.34 -8.94 -16.05
C ARG A 392 -12.79 -9.96 -15.01
N THR A 393 -13.87 -10.68 -15.27
CA THR A 393 -14.28 -11.78 -14.39
C THR A 393 -13.22 -12.88 -14.37
N ILE A 394 -12.85 -13.34 -13.17
CA ILE A 394 -11.87 -14.41 -13.00
C ILE A 394 -12.52 -15.80 -13.01
N THR A 395 -11.84 -16.76 -13.62
CA THR A 395 -12.17 -18.20 -13.60
C THR A 395 -10.93 -19.01 -13.25
N LEU A 396 -11.11 -20.22 -12.70
CA LEU A 396 -9.99 -21.11 -12.39
C LEU A 396 -9.08 -21.35 -13.60
N GLU A 397 -9.67 -21.59 -14.78
CA GLU A 397 -8.92 -21.75 -16.02
C GLU A 397 -8.06 -20.52 -16.34
N SER A 398 -8.66 -19.33 -16.29
CA SER A 398 -7.97 -18.08 -16.65
C SER A 398 -6.88 -17.70 -15.64
N ILE A 399 -7.07 -17.99 -14.35
CA ILE A 399 -6.07 -17.74 -13.31
C ILE A 399 -4.96 -18.78 -13.34
N THR A 400 -5.27 -20.05 -13.65
CA THR A 400 -4.23 -21.07 -13.84
C THR A 400 -3.31 -20.68 -14.99
N ALA A 401 -3.87 -20.29 -16.14
CA ALA A 401 -3.08 -19.82 -17.28
C ALA A 401 -2.24 -18.56 -16.94
N LEU A 402 -2.82 -17.62 -16.18
CA LEU A 402 -2.10 -16.44 -15.70
C LEU A 402 -0.90 -16.82 -14.81
N MET A 403 -1.10 -17.74 -13.87
CA MET A 403 -0.03 -18.21 -12.98
C MET A 403 1.08 -18.95 -13.74
N GLU A 404 0.74 -19.70 -14.79
CA GLU A 404 1.72 -20.34 -15.67
C GLU A 404 2.57 -19.31 -16.44
N GLN A 405 1.93 -18.30 -17.03
CA GLN A 405 2.62 -17.18 -17.69
C GLN A 405 3.56 -16.44 -16.74
N MET A 406 3.07 -16.13 -15.53
CA MET A 406 3.88 -15.52 -14.48
C MET A 406 5.05 -16.40 -14.05
N TRP A 407 4.87 -17.72 -14.01
CA TRP A 407 5.95 -18.63 -13.64
C TRP A 407 7.06 -18.66 -14.68
N GLU A 408 6.71 -18.68 -15.96
CA GLU A 408 7.69 -18.71 -17.05
C GLU A 408 8.37 -17.36 -17.29
N GLY A 409 7.70 -16.25 -16.94
CA GLY A 409 8.16 -14.91 -17.32
C GLY A 409 7.61 -14.44 -18.67
N GLU A 410 6.48 -15.01 -19.13
CA GLU A 410 5.95 -14.80 -20.49
C GLU A 410 4.86 -13.72 -20.52
N LEU A 411 5.28 -12.49 -20.85
CA LEU A 411 4.44 -11.30 -20.92
C LEU A 411 3.83 -11.02 -22.29
#